data_AF-A0AAN6JKQ0-F1
#
_entry.id   AF-A0AAN6JKQ0-F1
#
_cell.length_a   1.000
_cell.length_b   1.000
_cell.length_c   1.000
_cell.angle_alpha   90.00
_cell.angle_beta   90.00
_cell.angle_gamma   90.00
#
_symmetry.space_group_name_H-M   'P 1'
#
loop_
_entity.id
_entity.type
_entity.pdbx_description
1 polymer ?
#
loop_
_entity_poly.entity_id
_entity_poly.type
_entity_poly.pdbx_seq_one_letter_code
_entity_poly.pdbx_strand_id
1 'polypeptide(L)'
;MSTLSYTTAPPAAAEPATSAGDSTGAPAQQPSQDSERPLVMQIIIDRSLTKAPEWSRGALIAQGAHAAIAIMTETAGEAATQAYVAPAQLGSMHKVVLQSPKTGTLAELSKKLDEAYKAASGDGATHEVLGMSFPRHHLWVEQPEGIPTAIAIAPNRKPPALTDILKKCTLFRD
;
A
#
# COMPACT_ATOMS: atom_id res chain seq x y z
N MET A 1 3.39 -34.61 -24.10
CA MET A 1 3.79 -33.45 -24.92
C MET A 1 2.70 -33.22 -25.95
N SER A 2 1.68 -32.42 -25.61
CA SER A 2 0.57 -32.09 -26.50
C SER A 2 0.73 -30.65 -26.97
N THR A 3 1.02 -30.49 -28.26
CA THR A 3 1.12 -29.19 -28.93
C THR A 3 -0.28 -28.74 -29.33
N LEU A 4 -0.84 -27.77 -28.61
CA LEU A 4 -2.04 -27.06 -29.03
C LEU A 4 -1.62 -25.96 -30.02
N SER A 5 -1.90 -26.16 -31.29
CA SER A 5 -1.75 -25.19 -32.37
C SER A 5 -2.94 -24.24 -32.37
N TYR A 6 -2.71 -22.98 -32.01
CA TYR A 6 -3.70 -21.90 -32.16
C TYR A 6 -3.55 -21.29 -33.56
N THR A 7 -4.57 -21.50 -34.40
CA THR A 7 -4.76 -20.75 -35.65
C THR A 7 -5.44 -19.43 -35.32
N THR A 8 -4.77 -18.31 -35.56
CA THR A 8 -5.35 -16.97 -35.46
C THR A 8 -5.75 -16.51 -36.87
N ALA A 9 -7.05 -16.31 -37.10
CA ALA A 9 -7.55 -15.60 -38.28
C ALA A 9 -7.52 -14.07 -38.01
N PRO A 10 -7.14 -13.24 -38.99
CA PRO A 10 -7.14 -11.79 -38.81
C PRO A 10 -8.57 -11.24 -38.89
N PRO A 11 -8.97 -10.30 -38.01
CA PRO A 11 -10.21 -9.55 -38.21
C PRO A 11 -10.06 -8.56 -39.37
N ALA A 12 -11.10 -8.47 -40.18
CA ALA A 12 -11.21 -7.60 -41.35
C ALA A 12 -11.10 -6.11 -40.97
N ALA A 13 -10.39 -5.34 -41.79
CA ALA A 13 -10.30 -3.90 -41.69
C ALA A 13 -11.66 -3.26 -42.04
N ALA A 14 -12.19 -2.46 -41.12
CA ALA A 14 -13.31 -1.55 -41.39
C ALA A 14 -12.77 -0.13 -41.57
N GLU A 15 -13.10 0.49 -42.71
CA GLU A 15 -12.79 1.89 -43.03
C GLU A 15 -13.61 2.87 -42.17
N PRO A 16 -13.11 4.10 -41.94
CA PRO A 16 -13.73 5.03 -41.01
C PRO A 16 -14.90 5.78 -41.64
N ALA A 17 -16.08 5.70 -41.00
CA ALA A 17 -17.19 6.62 -41.27
C ALA A 17 -16.97 7.93 -40.50
N THR A 18 -16.85 9.03 -41.24
CA THR A 18 -16.85 10.41 -40.74
C THR A 18 -18.24 10.81 -40.25
N SER A 19 -18.34 11.26 -39.00
CA SER A 19 -19.46 12.11 -38.55
C SER A 19 -18.94 13.22 -37.65
N ALA A 20 -19.03 14.45 -38.16
CA ALA A 20 -18.87 15.68 -37.38
C ALA A 20 -20.06 15.85 -36.43
N GLY A 21 -19.80 16.19 -35.16
CA GLY A 21 -20.85 16.36 -34.15
C GLY A 21 -20.31 16.89 -32.84
N ASP A 22 -20.15 18.21 -32.81
CA ASP A 22 -20.24 19.16 -31.68
C ASP A 22 -19.40 18.96 -30.40
N SER A 23 -18.51 19.94 -30.21
CA SER A 23 -17.58 20.07 -29.10
C SER A 23 -18.26 20.71 -27.90
N THR A 24 -18.64 19.90 -26.91
CA THR A 24 -18.81 20.39 -25.52
C THR A 24 -17.67 19.82 -24.68
N GLY A 25 -16.52 20.47 -24.78
CA GLY A 25 -15.34 20.16 -23.97
C GLY A 25 -15.62 20.47 -22.51
N ALA A 26 -15.99 19.46 -21.73
CA ALA A 26 -15.79 19.51 -20.29
C ALA A 26 -14.29 19.69 -20.02
N PRO A 27 -13.88 20.59 -19.11
CA PRO A 27 -12.46 20.76 -18.80
C PRO A 27 -11.94 19.42 -18.26
N ALA A 28 -10.96 18.84 -18.95
CA ALA A 28 -10.19 17.71 -18.44
C ALA A 28 -9.58 18.15 -17.10
N GLN A 29 -10.00 17.52 -16.00
CA GLN A 29 -9.42 17.74 -14.69
C GLN A 29 -7.93 17.40 -14.80
N GLN A 30 -7.07 18.42 -14.68
CA GLN A 30 -5.64 18.20 -14.57
C GLN A 30 -5.38 17.32 -13.34
N PRO A 31 -4.47 16.33 -13.44
CA PRO A 31 -4.10 15.52 -12.29
C PRO A 31 -3.61 16.44 -11.16
N SER A 32 -4.20 16.30 -9.97
CA SER A 32 -3.73 17.00 -8.79
C SER A 32 -2.29 16.58 -8.48
N GLN A 33 -1.44 17.50 -8.01
CA GLN A 33 -0.04 17.23 -7.65
C GLN A 33 0.12 16.01 -6.71
N ASP A 34 -0.90 15.70 -5.92
CA ASP A 34 -0.93 14.54 -5.04
C ASP A 34 -1.06 13.21 -5.78
N SER A 35 -1.75 13.19 -6.92
CA SER A 35 -1.84 12.06 -7.84
C SER A 35 -0.54 11.77 -8.62
N GLU A 36 0.51 12.58 -8.42
CA GLU A 36 1.87 12.32 -8.95
C GLU A 36 2.83 11.68 -7.94
N ARG A 37 2.59 11.80 -6.62
CA ARG A 37 3.46 11.17 -5.60
C ARG A 37 3.56 9.64 -5.73
N PRO A 38 4.76 9.04 -5.81
CA PRO A 38 4.90 7.60 -5.92
C PRO A 38 4.23 6.84 -4.78
N LEU A 39 3.55 5.74 -5.11
CA LEU A 39 2.99 4.82 -4.12
C LEU A 39 4.10 4.11 -3.36
N VAL A 40 3.90 3.98 -2.05
CA VAL A 40 4.85 3.35 -1.14
C VAL A 40 4.10 2.52 -0.11
N MET A 41 4.68 1.37 0.25
CA MET A 41 4.26 0.58 1.40
C MET A 41 5.26 0.77 2.54
N GLN A 42 4.76 1.09 3.72
CA GLN A 42 5.59 1.11 4.94
C GLN A 42 5.46 -0.24 5.65
N ILE A 43 6.60 -0.83 6.00
CA ILE A 43 6.68 -2.02 6.84
C ILE A 43 7.37 -1.59 8.14
N ILE A 44 6.74 -1.81 9.29
CA ILE A 44 7.27 -1.45 10.61
C ILE A 44 7.56 -2.73 11.36
N ILE A 45 8.84 -3.00 11.62
CA ILE A 45 9.31 -4.15 12.40
C ILE A 45 9.41 -3.74 13.88
N ASP A 46 9.03 -4.64 14.80
CA ASP A 46 9.23 -4.35 16.22
C ASP A 46 10.73 -4.28 16.56
N ARG A 47 11.13 -3.14 17.12
CA ARG A 47 12.47 -2.86 17.63
C ARG A 47 12.95 -3.88 18.65
N SER A 48 12.05 -4.46 19.46
CA SER A 48 12.44 -5.44 20.48
C SER A 48 13.10 -6.68 19.86
N LEU A 49 12.58 -7.12 18.71
CA LEU A 49 13.03 -8.32 18.00
C LEU A 49 14.39 -8.11 17.34
N THR A 50 14.72 -6.88 16.94
CA THR A 50 15.96 -6.61 16.21
C THR A 50 17.22 -6.79 17.07
N LYS A 51 17.07 -6.93 18.38
CA LYS A 51 18.16 -7.16 19.34
C LYS A 51 18.05 -8.53 20.03
N ALA A 52 16.98 -9.25 19.75
CA ALA A 52 16.68 -10.50 20.41
C ALA A 52 17.40 -11.66 19.69
N PRO A 53 18.16 -12.50 20.41
CA PRO A 53 19.03 -13.52 19.80
C PRO A 53 18.27 -14.56 18.97
N GLU A 54 17.00 -14.80 19.28
CA GLU A 54 16.13 -15.73 18.56
C GLU A 54 15.63 -15.20 17.20
N TRP A 55 15.78 -13.90 16.94
CA TRP A 55 15.31 -13.26 15.70
C TRP A 55 16.46 -12.98 14.73
N SER A 56 16.71 -13.94 13.84
CA SER A 56 17.65 -13.74 12.73
C SER A 56 17.15 -12.68 11.73
N ARG A 57 18.05 -12.12 10.92
CA ARG A 57 17.67 -11.25 9.79
C ARG A 57 16.67 -11.92 8.85
N GLY A 58 16.85 -13.20 8.57
CA GLY A 58 15.93 -13.99 7.75
C GLY A 58 14.54 -14.08 8.37
N ALA A 59 14.45 -14.25 9.70
CA ALA A 59 13.18 -14.24 10.41
C ALA A 59 12.49 -12.88 10.27
N LEU A 60 13.20 -11.76 10.50
CA LEU A 60 12.63 -10.41 10.35
C LEU A 60 12.14 -10.12 8.92
N ILE A 61 12.86 -10.61 7.91
CA ILE A 61 12.43 -10.53 6.50
C ILE A 61 11.11 -11.29 6.30
N ALA A 62 10.98 -12.49 6.85
CA ALA A 62 9.75 -13.28 6.77
C ALA A 62 8.56 -12.55 7.41
N GLN A 63 8.76 -11.96 8.61
CA GLN A 63 7.71 -11.20 9.30
C GLN A 63 7.23 -10.00 8.46
N GLY A 64 8.16 -9.24 7.87
CA GLY A 64 7.81 -8.15 6.97
C GLY A 64 7.07 -8.63 5.71
N ALA A 65 7.47 -9.77 5.15
CA ALA A 65 6.81 -10.36 3.99
C ALA A 65 5.39 -10.85 4.31
N HIS A 66 5.18 -11.51 5.45
CA HIS A 66 3.85 -11.93 5.90
C HIS A 66 2.90 -10.74 6.06
N ALA A 67 3.33 -9.70 6.79
CA ALA A 67 2.54 -8.49 6.95
C ALA A 67 2.21 -7.84 5.59
N ALA A 68 3.19 -7.75 4.68
CA ALA A 68 3.00 -7.17 3.36
C ALA A 68 1.99 -7.95 2.50
N ILE A 69 2.07 -9.28 2.48
CA ILE A 69 1.13 -10.12 1.72
C ILE A 69 -0.28 -10.02 2.31
N ALA A 70 -0.40 -10.01 3.64
CA ALA A 70 -1.69 -9.88 4.32
C ALA A 70 -2.39 -8.57 3.93
N ILE A 71 -1.72 -7.41 4.08
CA ILE A 71 -2.36 -6.13 3.77
C ILE A 71 -2.70 -6.02 2.28
N MET A 72 -1.85 -6.51 1.38
CA MET A 72 -2.12 -6.51 -0.06
C MET A 72 -3.35 -7.34 -0.42
N THR A 73 -3.58 -8.43 0.30
CA THR A 73 -4.75 -9.30 0.11
C THR A 73 -6.00 -8.62 0.64
N GLU A 74 -5.94 -8.05 1.84
CA GLU A 74 -7.05 -7.33 2.49
C GLU A 74 -7.50 -6.10 1.66
N THR A 75 -6.55 -5.40 1.04
CA THR A 75 -6.83 -4.18 0.26
C THR A 75 -6.81 -4.41 -1.25
N ALA A 76 -6.92 -5.64 -1.74
CA ALA A 76 -6.85 -5.98 -3.16
C ALA A 76 -7.86 -5.23 -4.04
N GLY A 77 -9.00 -4.84 -3.47
CA GLY A 77 -10.04 -4.04 -4.13
C GLY A 77 -9.78 -2.53 -4.18
N GLU A 78 -8.79 -2.03 -3.44
CA GLU A 78 -8.50 -0.59 -3.36
C GLU A 78 -7.66 -0.11 -4.54
N ALA A 79 -8.00 1.06 -5.10
CA ALA A 79 -7.34 1.61 -6.29
C ALA A 79 -5.82 1.79 -6.12
N ALA A 80 -5.38 2.20 -4.93
CA ALA A 80 -3.95 2.36 -4.63
C ALA A 80 -3.21 1.02 -4.63
N THR A 81 -3.81 -0.04 -4.08
CA THR A 81 -3.27 -1.40 -4.11
C THR A 81 -3.17 -1.91 -5.53
N GLN A 82 -4.23 -1.79 -6.32
CA GLN A 82 -4.27 -2.21 -7.72
C GLN A 82 -3.22 -1.49 -8.57
N ALA A 83 -3.08 -0.17 -8.38
CA ALA A 83 -2.06 0.62 -9.06
C ALA A 83 -0.64 0.22 -8.65
N TYR A 84 -0.42 -0.10 -7.37
CA TYR A 84 0.89 -0.50 -6.84
C TYR A 84 1.39 -1.83 -7.45
N VAL A 85 0.49 -2.79 -7.71
CA VAL A 85 0.84 -4.08 -8.34
C VAL A 85 0.46 -4.17 -9.82
N ALA A 86 0.11 -3.05 -10.45
CA ALA A 86 -0.16 -3.04 -11.88
C ALA A 86 1.08 -3.54 -12.65
N PRO A 87 0.93 -4.26 -13.79
CA PRO A 87 2.06 -4.80 -14.55
C PRO A 87 3.16 -3.78 -14.86
N ALA A 88 2.78 -2.53 -15.17
CA ALA A 88 3.71 -1.44 -15.43
C ALA A 88 4.48 -0.94 -14.20
N GLN A 89 4.04 -1.29 -12.98
CA GLN A 89 4.64 -0.86 -11.71
C GLN A 89 5.41 -1.96 -10.98
N LEU A 90 5.36 -3.22 -11.45
CA LEU A 90 6.02 -4.34 -10.78
C LEU A 90 7.54 -4.15 -10.63
N GLY A 91 8.18 -3.45 -11.57
CA GLY A 91 9.62 -3.12 -11.52
C GLY A 91 9.97 -1.90 -10.65
N SER A 92 8.98 -1.14 -10.18
CA SER A 92 9.15 0.13 -9.45
C SER A 92 8.45 0.15 -8.08
N MET A 93 7.91 -0.98 -7.63
CA MET A 93 7.31 -1.10 -6.30
C MET A 93 8.27 -0.66 -5.20
N HIS A 94 7.86 0.33 -4.42
CA HIS A 94 8.68 0.86 -3.34
C HIS A 94 8.17 0.42 -1.97
N LYS A 95 9.08 -0.04 -1.12
CA LYS A 95 8.82 -0.35 0.29
C LYS A 95 9.83 0.38 1.16
N VAL A 96 9.36 0.93 2.28
CA VAL A 96 10.22 1.50 3.32
C VAL A 96 10.08 0.67 4.57
N VAL A 97 11.20 0.15 5.06
CA VAL A 97 11.24 -0.60 6.32
C VAL A 97 11.62 0.33 7.45
N LEU A 98 10.77 0.38 8.46
CA LEU A 98 10.90 1.17 9.68
C LEU A 98 11.02 0.23 10.89
N GLN A 99 11.54 0.76 11.98
CA GLN A 99 11.48 0.19 13.31
C GLN A 99 10.40 0.90 14.12
N SER A 100 9.74 0.14 14.99
CA SER A 100 8.80 0.68 15.98
C SER A 100 9.46 1.79 16.82
N PRO A 101 8.65 2.72 17.38
CA PRO A 101 9.15 3.76 18.26
C PRO A 101 9.97 3.19 19.44
N LYS A 102 10.85 4.00 20.02
CA LYS A 102 11.65 3.57 21.20
C LYS A 102 10.79 3.20 22.41
N THR A 103 9.58 3.75 22.50
CA THR A 103 8.63 3.53 23.58
C THR A 103 7.27 3.15 23.01
N GLY A 104 6.59 2.24 23.71
CA GLY A 104 5.31 1.66 23.28
C GLY A 104 5.47 0.38 22.48
N THR A 105 4.33 -0.21 22.09
CA THR A 105 4.27 -1.50 21.40
C THR A 105 3.72 -1.38 19.98
N LEU A 106 3.90 -2.41 19.14
CA LEU A 106 3.21 -2.45 17.84
C LEU A 106 1.69 -2.50 17.99
N ALA A 107 1.15 -3.12 19.04
CA ALA A 107 -0.29 -3.13 19.29
C ALA A 107 -0.82 -1.70 19.55
N GLU A 108 -0.09 -0.89 20.31
CA GLU A 108 -0.44 0.53 20.53
C GLU A 108 -0.31 1.38 19.25
N LEU A 109 0.68 1.11 18.41
CA LEU A 109 0.81 1.76 17.11
C LEU A 109 -0.35 1.38 16.18
N SER A 110 -0.69 0.08 16.13
CA SER A 110 -1.82 -0.45 15.37
C SER A 110 -3.13 0.23 15.76
N LYS A 111 -3.40 0.33 17.06
CA LYS A 111 -4.59 1.02 17.58
C LYS A 111 -4.67 2.49 17.12
N LYS A 112 -3.55 3.23 17.13
CA LYS A 112 -3.51 4.62 16.65
C LYS A 112 -3.80 4.73 15.15
N LEU A 113 -3.30 3.78 14.36
CA LEU A 113 -3.58 3.72 12.93
C LEU A 113 -5.06 3.40 12.66
N ASP A 114 -5.66 2.48 13.42
CA ASP A 114 -7.09 2.16 13.33
C ASP A 114 -7.98 3.37 13.67
N GLU A 115 -7.65 4.09 14.75
CA GLU A 115 -8.37 5.30 15.15
C GLU A 115 -8.30 6.38 14.06
N ALA A 116 -7.13 6.58 13.47
CA ALA A 116 -6.94 7.52 12.37
C ALA A 116 -7.68 7.11 11.09
N TYR A 117 -7.67 5.81 10.75
CA TYR A 117 -8.42 5.27 9.62
C TYR A 117 -9.93 5.49 9.78
N LYS A 118 -10.48 5.19 10.96
CA LYS A 118 -11.91 5.40 11.29
C LYS A 118 -12.29 6.87 11.23
N ALA A 119 -11.46 7.76 11.78
CA ALA A 119 -11.69 9.21 11.73
C ALA A 119 -11.72 9.73 10.29
N ALA A 120 -10.91 9.15 9.40
CA ALA A 120 -10.87 9.52 7.97
C ALA A 120 -12.02 8.90 7.14
N SER A 121 -12.67 7.84 7.63
CA SER A 121 -13.67 7.06 6.86
C SER A 121 -15.13 7.34 7.24
N GLY A 122 -15.40 8.24 8.20
CA GLY A 122 -16.77 8.55 8.64
C GLY A 122 -17.52 9.54 7.73
N ASP A 123 -18.86 9.50 7.79
CA ASP A 123 -19.81 10.29 6.97
C ASP A 123 -19.70 11.83 7.09
N GLY A 124 -18.75 12.34 7.87
CA GLY A 124 -18.46 13.77 8.04
C GLY A 124 -17.03 14.16 7.72
N ALA A 125 -16.29 13.36 6.94
CA ALA A 125 -14.86 13.56 6.69
C ALA A 125 -14.54 14.85 5.93
N THR A 126 -14.42 15.96 6.65
CA THR A 126 -13.77 17.21 6.22
C THR A 126 -12.24 17.09 6.19
N HIS A 127 -11.71 15.92 5.87
CA HIS A 127 -10.28 15.62 5.91
C HIS A 127 -9.78 14.86 4.68
N GLU A 128 -10.43 15.00 3.52
CA GLU A 128 -9.68 15.00 2.26
C GLU A 128 -8.77 16.24 2.23
N VAL A 129 -7.76 16.26 3.09
CA VAL A 129 -6.66 17.19 2.93
C VAL A 129 -5.88 16.66 1.73
N LEU A 130 -6.09 17.29 0.57
CA LEU A 130 -5.38 17.03 -0.68
C LEU A 130 -5.78 15.75 -1.44
N GLY A 131 -7.02 15.25 -1.30
CA GLY A 131 -7.53 14.10 -2.06
C GLY A 131 -6.79 12.77 -1.78
N MET A 132 -6.13 12.67 -0.63
CA MET A 132 -5.48 11.43 -0.19
C MET A 132 -6.27 10.78 0.95
N SER A 133 -6.71 9.55 0.73
CA SER A 133 -7.30 8.73 1.77
C SER A 133 -6.24 8.21 2.75
N PHE A 134 -6.63 8.04 4.02
CA PHE A 134 -5.80 7.39 5.02
C PHE A 134 -5.79 5.87 4.77
N PRO A 135 -4.62 5.23 4.63
CA PRO A 135 -4.55 3.81 4.26
C PRO A 135 -4.87 2.89 5.43
N ARG A 136 -5.39 1.69 5.11
CA ARG A 136 -5.46 0.58 6.07
C ARG A 136 -4.07 0.05 6.41
N HIS A 137 -3.97 -0.65 7.53
CA HIS A 137 -2.78 -1.40 7.92
C HIS A 137 -3.16 -2.79 8.43
N HIS A 138 -2.17 -3.68 8.45
CA HIS A 138 -2.28 -5.03 9.01
C HIS A 138 -1.20 -5.20 10.08
N LEU A 139 -1.58 -5.70 11.26
CA LEU A 139 -0.65 -6.11 12.32
C LEU A 139 -0.44 -7.62 12.23
N TRP A 140 0.75 -8.04 11.81
CA TRP A 140 1.14 -9.44 11.80
C TRP A 140 1.55 -9.89 13.22
N VAL A 141 0.96 -11.01 13.65
CA VAL A 141 1.20 -11.64 14.94
C VAL A 141 1.72 -13.05 14.69
N GLU A 142 2.98 -13.28 15.03
CA GLU A 142 3.63 -14.58 14.87
C GLU A 142 3.01 -15.62 15.81
N GLN A 143 2.76 -16.81 15.27
CA GLN A 143 2.22 -17.96 15.98
C GLN A 143 3.28 -19.06 16.10
N PRO A 144 3.24 -19.89 17.16
CA PRO A 144 2.22 -19.95 18.21
C PRO A 144 2.38 -18.96 19.38
N GLU A 145 3.45 -18.17 19.42
CA GLU A 145 3.81 -17.35 20.58
C GLU A 145 2.91 -16.12 20.78
N GLY A 146 2.13 -15.73 19.77
CA GLY A 146 1.21 -14.58 19.84
C GLY A 146 1.93 -13.24 19.87
N ILE A 147 3.12 -13.15 19.28
CA ILE A 147 3.98 -11.97 19.35
C ILE A 147 3.67 -11.03 18.17
N PRO A 148 3.31 -9.76 18.39
CA PRO A 148 3.18 -8.79 17.30
C PRO A 148 4.57 -8.41 16.77
N THR A 149 4.90 -8.78 15.52
CA THR A 149 6.26 -8.67 14.99
C THR A 149 6.43 -7.61 13.91
N ALA A 150 5.38 -7.39 13.11
CA ALA A 150 5.42 -6.45 12.00
C ALA A 150 4.05 -5.79 11.76
N ILE A 151 4.06 -4.54 11.29
CA ILE A 151 2.91 -3.88 10.68
C ILE A 151 3.24 -3.62 9.21
N ALA A 152 2.31 -3.86 8.31
CA ALA A 152 2.37 -3.35 6.95
C ALA A 152 1.21 -2.40 6.68
N ILE A 153 1.50 -1.29 6.02
CA ILE A 153 0.51 -0.27 5.65
C ILE A 153 0.26 -0.38 4.15
N ALA A 154 -1.03 -0.38 3.77
CA ALA A 154 -1.44 -0.49 2.38
C ALA A 154 -0.74 0.57 1.51
N PRO A 155 -0.48 0.27 0.22
CA PRO A 155 0.17 1.22 -0.68
C PRO A 155 -0.51 2.59 -0.65
N ASN A 156 0.26 3.64 -0.38
CA ASN A 156 -0.27 4.98 -0.19
C ASN A 156 0.70 6.06 -0.65
N ARG A 157 0.22 7.31 -0.66
CA ARG A 157 0.98 8.49 -1.12
C ARG A 157 1.52 9.33 0.04
N LYS A 158 1.67 8.72 1.23
CA LYS A 158 2.12 9.35 2.48
C LYS A 158 1.23 10.54 2.87
N PRO A 159 -0.05 10.32 3.23
CA PRO A 159 -0.89 11.39 3.73
C PRO A 159 -0.24 12.02 4.99
N PRO A 160 -0.41 13.33 5.23
CA PRO A 160 0.22 14.03 6.36
C PRO A 160 -0.08 13.36 7.71
N ALA A 161 -1.35 12.98 7.95
CA ALA A 161 -1.77 12.31 9.18
C ALA A 161 -1.02 10.99 9.43
N LEU A 162 -0.76 10.20 8.36
CA LEU A 162 0.06 8.98 8.48
C LEU A 162 1.51 9.33 8.82
N THR A 163 2.06 10.31 8.12
CA THR A 163 3.44 10.77 8.33
C THR A 163 3.65 11.25 9.77
N ASP A 164 2.65 11.95 10.33
CA ASP A 164 2.66 12.41 11.72
C ASP A 164 2.64 11.28 12.75
N ILE A 165 1.91 10.19 12.48
CA ILE A 165 1.90 9.00 13.34
C ILE A 165 3.27 8.30 13.26
N LEU A 166 3.80 8.15 12.04
CA LEU A 166 5.04 7.42 11.79
C LEU A 166 6.31 8.20 12.11
N LYS A 167 6.26 9.51 12.41
CA LYS A 167 7.45 10.33 12.71
C LYS A 167 8.32 9.81 13.87
N LYS A 168 7.73 9.00 14.76
CA LYS A 168 8.45 8.36 15.89
C LYS A 168 9.08 7.02 15.51
N CYS A 169 8.69 6.46 14.37
CA CYS A 169 9.33 5.29 13.78
C CYS A 169 10.60 5.74 13.05
N THR A 170 11.66 4.94 13.09
CA THR A 170 12.94 5.26 12.45
C THR A 170 13.22 4.29 11.33
N LEU A 171 13.99 4.67 10.31
CA LEU A 171 14.46 3.71 9.31
C LEU A 171 15.10 2.49 9.97
N PHE A 172 14.72 1.30 9.54
CA PHE A 172 15.38 0.07 9.93
C PHE A 172 16.76 0.06 9.27
N ARG A 173 17.80 0.09 10.09
CA ARG A 173 19.21 -0.03 9.67
C ARG A 173 19.74 -1.28 10.33
N ASP A 174 20.22 -2.22 9.51
CA ASP A 174 20.97 -3.39 9.95
C ASP A 174 22.48 -3.14 9.91
#